data_AF-A0A1L7WWK5-F1
#
_entry.id   AF-A0A1L7WWK5-F1
#
_cell.length_a   1.000
_cell.length_b   1.000
_cell.length_c   1.000
_cell.angle_alpha   90.00
_cell.angle_beta   90.00
_cell.angle_gamma   90.00
#
_symmetry.space_group_name_H-M   'P 1'
#
loop_
_entity.id
_entity.type
_entity.pdbx_description
1 polymer ?
#
loop_
_entity_poly.entity_id
_entity_poly.type
_entity_poly.pdbx_seq_one_letter_code
_entity_poly.pdbx_strand_id
1 'polypeptide(L)'
;MASSPVPTANPITPTTPATPLRIPKAVATYNQDTQDYDLRSQINIQLLDTGHIHTIHEALLHALHAHPSDWPSRIQAHALQLLRSGEITSFPKLVERVLADIKRDQKRGADVGLAIPAAVVEEGVRVTKDSLEQVCEVIGGND
;
A
#
# COMPACT_ATOMS: atom_id res chain seq x y z
N MET A 1 47.12 1.13 -41.16
CA MET A 1 46.43 -0.18 -41.01
C MET A 1 46.15 -0.34 -39.52
N ALA A 2 44.89 -0.54 -39.19
CA ALA A 2 44.32 -0.44 -37.85
C ALA A 2 44.51 -1.73 -37.05
N SER A 3 44.63 -1.61 -35.72
CA SER A 3 44.22 -2.65 -34.77
C SER A 3 44.15 -2.03 -33.37
N SER A 4 42.95 -1.59 -32.99
CA SER A 4 42.56 -1.39 -31.59
C SER A 4 41.92 -2.69 -31.10
N PRO A 5 42.23 -3.18 -29.88
CA PRO A 5 41.53 -4.33 -29.32
C PRO A 5 40.13 -3.94 -28.83
N VAL A 6 39.16 -4.79 -29.16
CA VAL A 6 37.76 -4.78 -28.71
C VAL A 6 37.68 -4.86 -27.18
N PRO A 7 36.85 -4.04 -26.50
CA PRO A 7 36.44 -4.33 -25.14
C PRO A 7 35.40 -5.46 -25.17
N THR A 8 35.80 -6.61 -24.63
CA THR A 8 34.92 -7.75 -24.33
C THR A 8 33.69 -7.27 -23.56
N ALA A 9 32.51 -7.47 -24.14
CA ALA A 9 31.25 -7.33 -23.44
C ALA A 9 31.21 -8.31 -22.26
N ASN A 10 31.25 -7.77 -21.05
CA ASN A 10 31.00 -8.56 -19.85
C ASN A 10 29.53 -9.00 -19.83
N PRO A 11 29.24 -10.26 -19.45
CA PRO A 11 27.88 -10.76 -19.37
C PRO A 11 27.08 -10.00 -18.31
N ILE A 12 25.87 -9.60 -18.71
CA ILE A 12 24.76 -9.19 -17.84
C ILE A 12 24.65 -10.19 -16.69
N THR A 13 25.07 -9.78 -15.49
CA THR A 13 24.85 -10.52 -14.26
C THR A 13 23.35 -10.60 -14.00
N PRO A 14 22.75 -11.79 -13.88
CA PRO A 14 21.38 -11.92 -13.41
C PRO A 14 21.28 -11.50 -11.94
N THR A 15 20.38 -10.56 -11.71
CA THR A 15 19.62 -10.28 -10.48
C THR A 15 20.27 -10.69 -9.16
N THR A 16 20.86 -9.71 -8.46
CA THR A 16 21.12 -9.81 -7.02
C THR A 16 19.81 -10.19 -6.31
N PRO A 17 19.73 -11.31 -5.58
CA PRO A 17 18.59 -11.59 -4.72
C PRO A 17 18.59 -10.53 -3.62
N ALA A 18 17.51 -9.76 -3.55
CA ALA A 18 17.28 -8.76 -2.51
C ALA A 18 17.48 -9.40 -1.12
N THR A 19 18.51 -8.96 -0.40
CA THR A 19 18.78 -9.45 0.96
C THR A 19 17.60 -9.09 1.85
N PRO A 20 16.93 -10.04 2.51
CA PRO A 20 15.77 -9.74 3.34
C PRO A 20 16.17 -8.82 4.50
N LEU A 21 15.35 -7.80 4.75
CA LEU A 21 15.52 -6.86 5.84
C LEU A 21 15.36 -7.58 7.18
N ARG A 22 16.32 -7.39 8.06
CA ARG A 22 16.34 -8.06 9.36
C ARG A 22 15.64 -7.22 10.42
N ILE A 23 14.49 -7.70 10.89
CA ILE A 23 13.69 -7.03 11.91
C ILE A 23 13.99 -7.65 13.29
N PRO A 24 14.47 -6.87 14.27
CA PRO A 24 14.59 -7.34 15.65
C PRO A 24 13.22 -7.71 16.25
N LYS A 25 13.12 -8.85 16.95
CA LYS A 25 11.87 -9.28 17.62
C LYS A 25 11.25 -8.26 18.58
N ALA A 26 12.00 -7.28 19.07
CA ALA A 26 11.46 -6.18 19.89
C ALA A 26 10.38 -5.37 19.15
N VAL A 27 10.46 -5.29 17.82
CA VAL A 27 9.46 -4.63 16.95
C VAL A 27 8.25 -5.54 16.67
N ALA A 28 8.35 -6.85 16.90
CA ALA A 28 7.22 -7.76 16.79
C ALA A 28 6.13 -7.49 17.85
N THR A 29 6.50 -6.78 18.92
CA THR A 29 5.54 -6.21 19.88
C THR A 29 5.20 -4.79 19.43
N TYR A 30 4.44 -4.68 18.34
CA TYR A 30 4.09 -3.41 17.69
C TYR A 30 3.27 -2.53 18.66
N ASN A 31 3.93 -1.75 19.50
CA ASN A 31 3.32 -0.76 20.39
C ASN A 31 3.53 0.65 19.81
N GLN A 32 2.54 1.52 20.02
CA GLN A 32 2.47 2.88 19.45
C GLN A 32 3.72 3.75 19.78
N ASP A 33 4.43 3.40 20.85
CA ASP A 33 5.67 4.05 21.30
C ASP A 33 6.95 3.59 20.54
N THR A 34 6.89 2.53 19.73
CA THR A 34 8.03 1.97 18.95
C THR A 34 7.92 2.22 17.44
N GLN A 35 7.16 3.25 17.05
CA GLN A 35 6.99 3.66 15.65
C GLN A 35 8.27 4.27 15.08
N ASP A 36 9.31 3.45 14.94
CA ASP A 36 10.64 3.81 14.52
C ASP A 36 10.61 4.31 13.06
N TYR A 37 10.89 5.60 12.89
CA TYR A 37 10.79 6.27 11.60
C TYR A 37 11.79 5.70 10.59
N ASP A 38 13.01 5.37 11.05
CA ASP A 38 14.07 4.84 10.20
C ASP A 38 13.75 3.42 9.74
N LEU A 39 13.19 2.59 10.62
CA LEU A 39 12.73 1.25 10.25
C LEU A 39 11.58 1.28 9.25
N ARG A 40 10.59 2.16 9.45
CA ARG A 40 9.48 2.35 8.50
C ARG A 40 9.99 2.82 7.14
N SER A 41 10.98 3.71 7.13
CA SER A 41 11.64 4.18 5.91
C SER A 41 12.36 3.04 5.18
N GLN A 42 13.15 2.23 5.89
CA GLN A 42 13.85 1.07 5.31
C GLN A 42 12.89 0.05 4.70
N ILE A 43 11.82 -0.31 5.43
CA ILE A 43 10.79 -1.23 4.92
C ILE A 43 10.16 -0.66 3.65
N ASN A 44 9.83 0.63 3.62
CA ASN A 44 9.23 1.26 2.46
C ASN A 44 10.17 1.28 1.25
N ILE A 45 11.46 1.58 1.45
CA ILE A 45 12.48 1.54 0.39
C ILE A 45 12.62 0.12 -0.18
N GLN A 46 12.66 -0.89 0.69
CA GLN A 46 12.80 -2.26 0.25
C GLN A 46 11.55 -2.76 -0.49
N LEU A 47 10.36 -2.40 -0.02
CA LEU A 47 9.10 -2.70 -0.70
C LEU A 47 8.98 -1.98 -2.07
N LEU A 48 9.60 -0.80 -2.22
CA LEU A 48 9.72 -0.10 -3.51
C LEU A 48 10.64 -0.86 -4.46
N ASP A 49 11.84 -1.24 -4.00
CA ASP A 49 12.87 -1.89 -4.83
C ASP A 49 12.45 -3.29 -5.33
N THR A 50 11.70 -4.01 -4.50
CA THR A 50 11.19 -5.36 -4.79
C THR A 50 9.89 -5.38 -5.60
N GLY A 51 9.27 -4.21 -5.85
CA GLY A 51 8.01 -4.12 -6.59
C GLY A 51 6.77 -4.61 -5.82
N HIS A 52 6.90 -4.95 -4.53
CA HIS A 52 5.77 -5.38 -3.71
C HIS A 52 4.74 -4.28 -3.51
N ILE A 53 5.12 -3.00 -3.58
CA ILE A 53 4.17 -1.88 -3.55
C ILE A 53 3.20 -1.93 -4.72
N HIS A 54 3.68 -2.29 -5.92
CA HIS A 54 2.80 -2.46 -7.08
C HIS A 54 1.84 -3.64 -6.87
N THR A 55 2.33 -4.74 -6.29
CA THR A 55 1.50 -5.92 -5.99
C THR A 55 0.39 -5.60 -4.97
N ILE A 56 0.74 -4.91 -3.88
CA ILE A 56 -0.23 -4.44 -2.87
C ILE A 56 -1.25 -3.50 -3.50
N HIS A 57 -0.80 -2.60 -4.39
CA HIS A 57 -1.68 -1.66 -5.08
C HIS A 57 -2.71 -2.37 -5.97
N GLU A 58 -2.25 -3.28 -6.85
CA GLU A 58 -3.13 -4.03 -7.75
C GLU A 58 -4.11 -4.91 -6.96
N ALA A 59 -3.65 -5.57 -5.90
CA ALA A 59 -4.51 -6.38 -5.04
C ALA A 59 -5.60 -5.54 -4.35
N LEU A 60 -5.24 -4.37 -3.81
CA LEU A 60 -6.20 -3.44 -3.21
C LEU A 60 -7.20 -2.91 -4.23
N LEU A 61 -6.73 -2.52 -5.42
CA LEU A 61 -7.59 -2.02 -6.49
C LEU A 61 -8.56 -3.11 -6.95
N HIS A 62 -8.07 -4.32 -7.17
CA HIS A 62 -8.90 -5.48 -7.48
C HIS A 62 -9.90 -5.77 -6.36
N ALA A 63 -9.50 -5.78 -5.09
CA ALA A 63 -10.40 -6.03 -3.97
C ALA A 63 -11.52 -4.98 -3.88
N LEU A 64 -11.18 -3.72 -4.18
CA LEU A 64 -12.11 -2.59 -4.18
C LEU A 64 -13.12 -2.67 -5.33
N HIS A 65 -12.65 -3.05 -6.52
CA HIS A 65 -13.47 -3.15 -7.75
C HIS A 65 -14.25 -4.45 -7.85
N ALA A 66 -13.70 -5.56 -7.33
CA ALA A 66 -14.35 -6.87 -7.32
C ALA A 66 -15.36 -7.01 -6.17
N HIS A 67 -15.35 -6.09 -5.20
CA HIS A 67 -16.31 -6.12 -4.11
C HIS A 67 -17.74 -5.88 -4.64
N PRO A 68 -18.72 -6.70 -4.21
CA PRO A 68 -20.12 -6.51 -4.61
C PRO A 68 -20.70 -5.16 -4.14
N SER A 69 -20.07 -4.55 -3.14
CA SER A 69 -20.40 -3.20 -2.65
C SER A 69 -20.04 -2.09 -3.64
N ASP A 70 -19.26 -2.37 -4.69
CA ASP A 70 -18.81 -1.44 -5.74
C ASP A 70 -18.49 -0.04 -5.19
N TRP A 71 -17.61 -0.04 -4.19
CA TRP A 71 -17.30 1.15 -3.39
C TRP A 71 -16.85 2.36 -4.23
N PRO A 72 -16.03 2.22 -5.29
CA PRO A 72 -15.67 3.34 -6.16
C PRO A 72 -16.90 4.01 -6.80
N SER A 73 -17.83 3.22 -7.32
CA SER A 73 -19.07 3.73 -7.91
C SER A 73 -19.95 4.44 -6.87
N ARG A 74 -19.98 3.96 -5.62
CA ARG A 74 -20.71 4.64 -4.53
C ARG A 74 -20.11 6.00 -4.19
N ILE A 75 -18.78 6.11 -4.14
CA ILE A 75 -18.10 7.40 -3.98
C ILE A 75 -18.42 8.32 -5.15
N GLN A 76 -18.35 7.81 -6.38
CA GLN A 76 -18.65 8.59 -7.57
C GLN A 76 -20.09 9.11 -7.56
N ALA A 77 -21.07 8.26 -7.21
CA ALA A 77 -22.46 8.66 -7.10
C ALA A 77 -22.67 9.77 -6.06
N HIS A 78 -22.04 9.66 -4.89
CA HIS A 78 -22.09 10.70 -3.84
C HIS A 78 -21.42 12.00 -4.30
N ALA A 79 -20.24 11.92 -4.90
CA ALA A 79 -19.53 13.08 -5.44
C ALA A 79 -20.37 13.81 -6.51
N LEU A 80 -21.01 13.06 -7.42
CA LEU A 80 -21.93 13.63 -8.41
C LEU A 80 -23.16 14.25 -7.73
N GLN A 81 -23.68 13.67 -6.66
CA GLN A 81 -24.79 14.25 -5.90
C GLN A 81 -24.40 15.58 -5.25
N LEU A 82 -23.20 15.68 -4.66
CA LEU A 82 -22.66 16.92 -4.09
C LEU A 82 -22.44 18.01 -5.14
N LEU A 83 -22.03 17.62 -6.36
CA LEU A 83 -21.89 18.57 -7.47
C LEU A 83 -23.26 19.02 -8.00
N ARG A 84 -24.24 18.10 -8.10
CA ARG A 84 -25.60 18.40 -8.56
C ARG A 84 -26.39 19.25 -7.56
N SER A 85 -26.10 19.15 -6.26
CA SER A 85 -26.74 20.00 -5.25
C SER A 85 -26.31 21.46 -5.36
N GLY A 86 -25.19 21.74 -6.03
CA GLY A 86 -24.63 23.08 -6.19
C GLY A 86 -23.96 23.62 -4.92
N GLU A 87 -23.95 22.86 -3.82
CA GLU A 87 -23.32 23.25 -2.54
C GLU A 87 -21.78 23.25 -2.66
N ILE A 88 -21.25 22.38 -3.52
CA ILE A 88 -19.81 22.25 -3.78
C ILE A 88 -19.54 22.47 -5.26
N THR A 89 -18.75 23.50 -5.54
CA THR A 89 -18.41 23.91 -6.92
C THR A 89 -16.91 23.87 -7.20
N SER A 90 -16.11 23.38 -6.25
CA SER A 90 -14.64 23.36 -6.33
C SER A 90 -14.10 22.00 -5.92
N PHE A 91 -13.16 21.49 -6.72
CA PHE A 91 -12.57 20.16 -6.52
C PHE A 91 -11.94 19.96 -5.13
N PRO A 92 -11.11 20.88 -4.60
CA PRO A 92 -10.58 20.77 -3.24
C PRO A 92 -11.68 20.59 -2.18
N LYS A 93 -12.74 21.40 -2.24
CA LYS A 93 -13.89 21.30 -1.30
C LYS A 93 -14.65 19.99 -1.44
N LEU A 94 -14.76 19.46 -2.67
CA LEU A 94 -15.38 18.17 -2.93
C LEU A 94 -14.60 17.05 -2.27
N VAL A 95 -13.28 17.01 -2.46
CA VAL A 95 -12.42 15.99 -1.87
C VAL A 95 -12.46 16.07 -0.34
N GLU A 96 -12.34 17.27 0.24
CA GLU A 96 -12.46 17.46 1.69
C GLU A 96 -13.79 16.94 2.22
N ARG A 97 -14.90 17.24 1.54
CA ARG A 97 -16.22 16.78 1.97
C ARG A 97 -16.38 15.27 1.85
N VAL A 98 -16.00 14.69 0.72
CA VAL A 98 -16.08 13.24 0.50
C VAL A 98 -15.22 12.49 1.52
N LEU A 99 -14.00 12.96 1.79
CA LEU A 99 -13.14 12.37 2.82
C LEU A 99 -13.73 12.50 4.23
N ALA A 100 -14.39 13.63 4.53
CA ALA A 100 -15.08 13.81 5.81
C ALA A 100 -16.27 12.85 5.95
N ASP A 101 -17.06 12.67 4.88
CA ASP A 101 -18.21 11.76 4.86
C ASP A 101 -17.75 10.29 4.97
N ILE A 102 -16.69 9.88 4.27
CA ILE A 102 -16.06 8.55 4.42
C ILE A 102 -15.61 8.35 5.88
N LYS A 103 -14.88 9.29 6.47
CA LYS A 103 -14.41 9.18 7.86
C LYS A 103 -15.56 9.10 8.86
N ARG A 104 -16.67 9.81 8.60
CA ARG A 104 -17.88 9.76 9.43
C ARG A 104 -18.55 8.40 9.34
N ASP A 105 -18.70 7.86 8.14
CA ASP A 105 -19.34 6.56 7.92
C ASP A 105 -18.47 5.41 8.44
N GLN A 106 -17.15 5.51 8.29
CA GLN A 106 -16.19 4.60 8.93
C GLN A 106 -16.37 4.48 10.44
N LYS A 107 -16.64 5.61 11.12
CA LYS A 107 -16.92 5.60 12.57
C LYS A 107 -18.26 4.97 12.93
N ARG A 108 -19.21 4.88 11.99
CA ARG A 108 -20.53 4.28 12.22
C ARG A 108 -20.51 2.76 12.06
N GLY A 109 -19.54 2.22 11.33
CA GLY A 109 -19.33 0.78 11.16
C GLY A 109 -18.78 0.46 9.78
N ALA A 110 -18.02 -0.63 9.69
CA ALA A 110 -17.59 -1.17 8.41
C ALA A 110 -18.82 -1.51 7.55
N ASP A 111 -18.72 -1.34 6.24
CA ASP A 111 -19.78 -1.57 5.24
C ASP A 111 -21.01 -0.64 5.28
N VAL A 112 -21.05 0.34 6.19
CA VAL A 112 -22.14 1.35 6.24
C VAL A 112 -21.81 2.55 5.35
N GLY A 113 -22.73 2.94 4.46
CA GLY A 113 -22.59 4.19 3.69
C GLY A 113 -21.29 4.21 2.85
N LEU A 114 -20.50 5.27 2.96
CA LEU A 114 -19.24 5.43 2.25
C LEU A 114 -18.05 4.75 2.95
N ALA A 115 -18.28 3.99 4.02
CA ALA A 115 -17.22 3.22 4.66
C ALA A 115 -16.59 2.23 3.68
N ILE A 116 -15.28 2.09 3.78
CA ILE A 116 -14.50 1.06 3.08
C ILE A 116 -14.98 -0.29 3.63
N PRO A 117 -15.36 -1.24 2.77
CA PRO A 117 -15.78 -2.57 3.19
C PRO A 117 -14.71 -3.27 4.02
N ALA A 118 -15.12 -4.00 5.06
CA ALA A 118 -14.20 -4.71 5.96
C ALA A 118 -13.30 -5.67 5.18
N ALA A 119 -13.86 -6.40 4.21
CA ALA A 119 -13.11 -7.38 3.44
C ALA A 119 -12.04 -6.76 2.51
N VAL A 120 -12.19 -5.48 2.10
CA VAL A 120 -11.09 -4.77 1.40
C VAL A 120 -9.95 -4.44 2.38
N VAL A 121 -10.29 -4.05 3.62
CA VAL A 121 -9.30 -3.78 4.67
C VAL A 121 -8.55 -5.06 5.03
N GLU A 122 -9.27 -6.17 5.21
CA GLU A 122 -8.69 -7.48 5.50
C GLU A 122 -7.76 -7.94 4.37
N GLU A 123 -8.20 -7.82 3.11
CA GLU A 123 -7.36 -8.17 1.96
C GLU A 123 -6.10 -7.30 1.88
N GLY A 124 -6.24 -5.99 2.14
CA GLY A 124 -5.11 -5.06 2.23
C GLY A 124 -4.09 -5.44 3.29
N VAL A 125 -4.56 -5.82 4.48
CA VAL A 125 -3.70 -6.31 5.57
C VAL A 125 -3.04 -7.63 5.18
N ARG A 126 -3.79 -8.55 4.57
CA ARG A 126 -3.29 -9.85 4.12
C ARG A 126 -2.16 -9.70 3.10
N VAL A 127 -2.38 -8.96 2.01
CA VAL A 127 -1.37 -8.78 0.96
C VAL A 127 -0.14 -8.00 1.47
N THR A 128 -0.34 -7.04 2.36
CA THR A 128 0.77 -6.30 2.97
C THR A 128 1.59 -7.22 3.86
N LYS A 129 0.93 -8.09 4.64
CA LYS A 129 1.61 -9.09 5.46
C LYS A 129 2.39 -10.08 4.59
N ASP A 130 1.77 -10.66 3.56
CA ASP A 130 2.44 -11.61 2.64
C ASP A 130 3.65 -10.96 1.95
N SER A 131 3.58 -9.67 1.64
CA SER A 131 4.68 -8.90 1.07
C SER A 131 5.79 -8.64 2.09
N LEU A 132 5.42 -8.30 3.33
CA LEU A 132 6.39 -8.09 4.40
C LEU A 132 7.10 -9.39 4.79
N GLU A 133 6.43 -10.54 4.78
CA GLU A 133 7.05 -11.84 5.06
C GLU A 133 8.10 -12.24 4.02
N GLN A 134 7.93 -11.82 2.76
CA GLN A 134 8.92 -12.06 1.70
C GLN A 134 10.14 -11.14 1.82
N VAL A 135 9.93 -9.95 2.38
CA VAL A 135 10.94 -8.90 2.45
C VAL A 135 11.66 -8.87 3.79
N CYS A 136 11.03 -9.35 4.86
CA CYS A 136 11.50 -9.19 6.22
C CYS A 136 11.76 -10.55 6.88
N GLU A 137 12.97 -10.72 7.41
CA GLU A 137 13.32 -11.83 8.28
C GLU A 137 13.31 -11.36 9.74
N VAL A 138 12.48 -11.97 10.58
CA VAL A 138 12.51 -11.69 12.03
C VAL A 138 13.69 -12.45 12.63
N ILE A 139 14.77 -11.75 12.96
CA ILE A 139 15.87 -12.41 13.68
C ILE A 139 15.39 -12.71 15.10
N GLY A 140 15.12 -13.98 15.37
CA GLY A 140 15.06 -14.48 16.72
C GLY A 140 16.46 -14.48 17.32
N GLY A 141 16.64 -13.73 18.42
CA GLY A 141 17.77 -13.98 19.30
C GLY A 141 17.75 -15.44 19.70
N ASN A 142 18.67 -16.21 19.12
CA ASN A 142 19.18 -17.37 19.80
C ASN A 142 20.01 -16.83 20.97
N ASP A 143 19.75 -17.35 22.16
CA ASP A 143 20.57 -17.17 23.36
C ASP A 143 22.07 -17.14 23.03
#